data_AF-A0A0E3RNA7-F1
#
_entry.id   AF-A0A0E3RNA7-F1
#
_cell.length_a   1.000
_cell.length_b   1.000
_cell.length_c   1.000
_cell.angle_alpha   90.00
_cell.angle_beta   90.00
_cell.angle_gamma   90.00
#
_symmetry.space_group_name_H-M   'P 1'
#
loop_
_entity.id
_entity.type
_entity.pdbx_description
1 polymer ?
#
loop_
_entity_poly.entity_id
_entity_poly.type
_entity_poly.pdbx_seq_one_letter_code
_entity_poly.pdbx_strand_id
1 'polypeptide(L)'
;MARFFVPLSIPKYPLPGIIASLLLDAVDQTIFQLFTDLPLEGYQGYDKALDIYYLAITYLSTMRNWSNLFAFKLNRFLFYYRLVGVALFELTNLRLLLFVFPNVFEYFFIFYEAVRMKWNPRVLTKDKLIITAAVIWIFVKIPHEYWIHIAEMDTTDWIIENPANTLFLIAWASVLLFMTWWLLKDLPPARPGFSFAADPIPSFLSDGAEGARTREERKRMKMVHKLLSEKLVTRELAEKIVLISLLSIIFAEVLPGVRAGSLQVAAGLSILIVINTALSQWLVRRGRQWRSIIQEFVVMSVVNFGLILLFDFLLPSLNGSIDLLDTLFFVLLLTLNVTLYDRYRRTHIWSYNNKK
;
A
#
# COMPACT_ATOMS: atom_id res chain seq x y z
N MET A 1 16.80 4.38 3.23
CA MET A 1 16.89 2.93 2.93
C MET A 1 15.94 2.06 3.78
N ALA A 2 15.89 2.21 5.12
CA ALA A 2 15.01 1.37 5.96
C ALA A 2 13.52 1.45 5.56
N ARG A 3 13.02 2.66 5.24
CA ARG A 3 11.67 2.90 4.74
C ARG A 3 11.33 2.20 3.42
N PHE A 4 12.33 1.79 2.63
CA PHE A 4 12.10 1.00 1.43
C PHE A 4 11.91 -0.49 1.74
N PHE A 5 12.73 -1.05 2.64
CA PHE A 5 12.76 -2.49 2.91
C PHE A 5 11.77 -2.95 3.98
N VAL A 6 11.53 -2.16 5.02
CA VAL A 6 10.63 -2.55 6.12
C VAL A 6 9.20 -2.85 5.64
N PRO A 7 8.60 -2.05 4.73
CA PRO A 7 7.27 -2.36 4.19
C PRO A 7 7.17 -3.72 3.49
N LEU A 8 8.27 -4.25 2.94
CA LEU A 8 8.30 -5.59 2.31
C LEU A 8 8.05 -6.73 3.31
N SER A 9 8.18 -6.46 4.61
CA SER A 9 7.84 -7.42 5.66
C SER A 9 6.33 -7.55 5.87
N ILE A 10 5.53 -6.52 5.54
CA ILE A 10 4.09 -6.46 5.81
C ILE A 10 3.31 -7.66 5.24
N PRO A 11 3.54 -8.12 3.99
CA PRO A 11 2.84 -9.29 3.48
C PRO A 11 3.03 -10.57 4.30
N LYS A 12 4.18 -10.72 4.97
CA LYS A 12 4.51 -11.89 5.80
C LYS A 12 4.22 -11.66 7.29
N TYR A 13 4.51 -10.47 7.80
CA TYR A 13 4.32 -10.05 9.19
C TYR A 13 3.51 -8.74 9.21
N PRO A 14 2.18 -8.80 9.02
CA PRO A 14 1.38 -7.60 8.75
C PRO A 14 1.44 -6.56 9.86
N LEU A 15 1.12 -6.97 11.09
CA LEU A 15 1.07 -6.07 12.24
C LEU A 15 2.46 -5.55 12.64
N PRO A 16 3.50 -6.39 12.82
CA PRO A 16 4.84 -5.86 13.11
C PRO A 16 5.40 -4.99 11.99
N GLY A 17 5.15 -5.35 10.72
CA GLY A 17 5.67 -4.63 9.57
C GLY A 17 5.07 -3.23 9.43
N ILE A 18 3.75 -3.07 9.64
CA ILE A 18 3.12 -1.75 9.56
C ILE A 18 3.51 -0.88 10.74
N ILE A 19 3.58 -1.44 11.96
CA ILE A 19 4.04 -0.70 13.15
C ILE A 19 5.48 -0.23 12.95
N ALA A 20 6.37 -1.10 12.45
CA ALA A 20 7.74 -0.72 12.16
C ALA A 20 7.84 0.36 11.08
N SER A 21 6.97 0.33 10.06
CA SER A 21 6.93 1.35 9.02
C SER A 21 6.48 2.72 9.58
N LEU A 22 5.46 2.72 10.42
CA LEU A 22 4.98 3.91 11.14
C LEU A 22 6.02 4.52 12.08
N LEU A 23 6.71 3.67 12.85
CA LEU A 23 7.77 4.15 13.75
C LEU A 23 8.95 4.71 12.97
N LEU A 24 9.28 4.14 11.81
CA LEU A 24 10.31 4.69 10.95
C LEU A 24 9.89 6.06 10.43
N ASP A 25 8.68 6.20 9.89
CA ASP A 25 8.13 7.48 9.42
C ASP A 25 8.24 8.59 10.48
N ALA A 26 7.80 8.31 11.71
CA ALA A 26 7.83 9.29 12.80
C ALA A 26 9.25 9.73 13.22
N VAL A 27 10.28 8.91 12.99
CA VAL A 27 11.66 9.17 13.48
C VAL A 27 12.59 9.63 12.34
N ASP A 28 12.18 9.43 11.09
CA ASP A 28 13.03 9.60 9.91
C ASP A 28 13.51 11.03 9.71
N GLN A 29 12.62 12.01 9.89
CA GLN A 29 12.98 13.43 9.77
C GLN A 29 14.01 13.84 10.83
N THR A 30 13.87 13.35 12.06
CA THR A 30 14.82 13.61 13.15
C THR A 30 16.17 12.96 12.87
N ILE A 31 16.19 11.72 12.37
CA ILE A 31 17.44 11.04 11.97
C ILE A 31 18.13 11.81 10.84
N PHE A 32 17.40 12.22 9.81
CA PHE A 32 17.99 12.91 8.66
C PHE A 32 18.67 14.23 9.08
N GLN A 33 18.01 15.00 9.95
CA GLN A 33 18.55 16.26 10.50
C GLN A 33 19.78 16.05 11.42
N LEU A 34 19.84 14.94 12.15
CA LEU A 34 20.96 14.64 13.05
C LEU A 34 22.20 14.14 12.32
N PHE A 35 22.03 13.47 11.17
CA PHE A 35 23.12 12.76 10.49
C PHE A 35 23.53 13.35 9.13
N THR A 36 22.81 14.36 8.60
CA THR A 36 23.15 14.96 7.31
C THR A 36 22.95 16.48 7.29
N ASP A 37 23.87 17.18 6.62
CA ASP A 37 23.79 18.63 6.33
C ASP A 37 23.14 18.91 4.96
N LEU A 38 22.46 17.92 4.37
CA LEU A 38 21.87 18.04 3.04
C LEU A 38 20.56 18.86 3.08
N PRO A 39 20.28 19.67 2.05
CA PRO A 39 19.03 20.42 1.99
C PRO A 39 17.82 19.49 1.94
N LEU A 40 16.86 19.75 2.85
CA LEU A 40 15.64 18.95 3.04
C LEU A 40 14.68 18.98 1.84
N GLU A 41 14.80 19.95 0.93
CA GLU A 41 13.90 20.13 -0.22
C GLU A 41 13.85 18.91 -1.14
N GLY A 42 15.00 18.28 -1.43
CA GLY A 42 15.02 17.05 -2.23
C GLY A 42 14.45 15.85 -1.48
N TYR A 43 14.68 15.79 -0.17
CA TYR A 43 14.30 14.66 0.69
C TYR A 43 12.79 14.51 0.84
N GLN A 44 12.08 15.62 0.98
CA GLN A 44 10.63 15.65 1.24
C GLN A 44 9.82 14.95 0.15
N GLY A 45 10.27 15.02 -1.11
CA GLY A 45 9.67 14.27 -2.21
C GLY A 45 9.81 12.75 -2.03
N TYR A 46 11.03 12.28 -1.75
CA TYR A 46 11.28 10.86 -1.51
C TYR A 46 10.51 10.32 -0.29
N ASP A 47 10.50 11.09 0.79
CA ASP A 47 9.79 10.81 2.04
C ASP A 47 8.31 10.51 1.77
N LYS A 48 7.63 11.45 1.12
CA LYS A 48 6.23 11.33 0.74
C LYS A 48 5.98 10.18 -0.24
N ALA A 49 6.88 9.96 -1.22
CA ALA A 49 6.76 8.84 -2.13
C ALA A 49 6.84 7.48 -1.40
N LEU A 50 7.73 7.39 -0.40
CA LEU A 50 7.87 6.21 0.46
C LEU A 50 6.63 5.99 1.35
N ASP A 51 5.91 7.05 1.73
CA ASP A 51 4.64 6.93 2.45
C ASP A 51 3.55 6.22 1.65
N ILE A 52 3.34 6.70 0.43
CA ILE A 52 2.33 6.10 -0.45
C ILE A 52 2.75 4.68 -0.83
N TYR A 53 4.05 4.44 -1.02
CA TYR A 53 4.61 3.12 -1.29
C TYR A 53 4.29 2.12 -0.17
N TYR A 54 4.52 2.45 1.11
CA TYR A 54 4.21 1.49 2.18
C TYR A 54 2.70 1.30 2.34
N LEU A 55 1.89 2.35 2.16
CA LEU A 55 0.42 2.24 2.20
C LEU A 55 -0.10 1.33 1.07
N ALA A 56 0.50 1.45 -0.12
CA ALA A 56 0.17 0.58 -1.25
C ALA A 56 0.53 -0.88 -0.94
N ILE A 57 1.74 -1.17 -0.43
CA ILE A 57 2.10 -2.53 0.00
C ILE A 57 1.14 -3.06 1.07
N THR A 58 0.78 -2.22 2.04
CA THR A 58 -0.20 -2.55 3.09
C THR A 58 -1.52 -2.98 2.47
N TYR A 59 -2.03 -2.21 1.51
CA TYR A 59 -3.27 -2.55 0.80
C TYR A 59 -3.13 -3.87 0.04
N LEU A 60 -2.06 -4.03 -0.73
CA LEU A 60 -1.80 -5.25 -1.52
C LEU A 60 -1.71 -6.49 -0.63
N SER A 61 -1.13 -6.36 0.57
CA SER A 61 -1.05 -7.46 1.54
C SER A 61 -2.44 -7.98 1.96
N THR A 62 -3.47 -7.13 1.94
CA THR A 62 -4.84 -7.58 2.28
C THR A 62 -5.42 -8.53 1.24
N MET A 63 -5.07 -8.37 -0.05
CA MET A 63 -5.46 -9.33 -1.09
C MET A 63 -4.88 -10.72 -0.81
N ARG A 64 -3.65 -10.76 -0.27
CA ARG A 64 -2.95 -11.98 0.10
C ARG A 64 -3.53 -12.61 1.37
N ASN A 65 -3.78 -11.80 2.40
CA ASN A 65 -3.91 -12.28 3.78
C ASN A 65 -5.35 -12.30 4.30
N TRP A 66 -6.22 -11.41 3.82
CA TRP A 66 -7.50 -11.20 4.47
C TRP A 66 -8.53 -12.24 4.05
N SER A 67 -9.13 -12.88 5.06
CA SER A 67 -10.14 -13.92 4.84
C SER A 67 -11.58 -13.41 4.91
N ASN A 68 -11.82 -12.25 5.53
CA ASN A 68 -13.12 -11.60 5.62
C ASN A 68 -13.33 -10.65 4.43
N LEU A 69 -14.25 -11.00 3.52
CA LEU A 69 -14.48 -10.25 2.29
C LEU A 69 -15.01 -8.84 2.55
N PHE A 70 -15.86 -8.67 3.57
CA PHE A 70 -16.41 -7.36 3.87
C PHE A 70 -15.30 -6.42 4.39
N ALA A 71 -14.47 -6.92 5.31
CA ALA A 71 -13.30 -6.18 5.77
C ALA A 71 -12.39 -5.80 4.59
N PHE A 72 -12.10 -6.73 3.67
CA PHE A 72 -11.29 -6.44 2.48
C PHE A 72 -11.91 -5.33 1.62
N LYS A 73 -13.22 -5.39 1.34
CA LYS A 73 -13.90 -4.37 0.54
C LYS A 73 -13.91 -3.00 1.22
N LEU A 74 -14.14 -2.96 2.53
CA LEU A 74 -14.13 -1.73 3.32
C LEU A 74 -12.72 -1.13 3.34
N ASN A 75 -11.71 -1.94 3.64
CA ASN A 75 -10.30 -1.53 3.63
C ASN A 75 -9.86 -1.01 2.25
N ARG A 76 -10.28 -1.68 1.17
CA ARG A 76 -10.08 -1.21 -0.20
C ARG A 76 -10.69 0.16 -0.43
N PHE A 77 -11.91 0.39 0.02
CA PHE A 77 -12.56 1.70 -0.08
C PHE A 77 -11.75 2.76 0.68
N LEU A 78 -11.38 2.51 1.94
CA LEU A 78 -10.60 3.45 2.75
C LEU A 78 -9.24 3.79 2.11
N PHE A 79 -8.57 2.79 1.52
CA PHE A 79 -7.30 2.98 0.81
C PHE A 79 -7.46 3.91 -0.39
N TYR A 80 -8.40 3.61 -1.30
CA TYR A 80 -8.61 4.45 -2.48
C TYR A 80 -9.16 5.82 -2.12
N TYR A 81 -9.97 5.92 -1.06
CA TYR A 81 -10.43 7.21 -0.53
C TYR A 81 -9.23 8.09 -0.14
N ARG A 82 -8.29 7.56 0.66
CA ARG A 82 -7.07 8.28 1.00
C ARG A 82 -6.22 8.58 -0.24
N LEU A 83 -6.02 7.61 -1.13
CA LEU A 83 -5.16 7.76 -2.31
C LEU A 83 -5.67 8.85 -3.26
N VAL A 84 -6.99 8.91 -3.48
CA VAL A 84 -7.62 10.00 -4.27
C VAL A 84 -7.41 11.35 -3.58
N GLY A 85 -7.57 11.42 -2.26
CA GLY A 85 -7.28 12.63 -1.49
C GLY A 85 -5.86 13.14 -1.67
N VAL A 86 -4.87 12.23 -1.62
CA VAL A 86 -3.46 12.57 -1.87
C VAL A 86 -3.25 13.04 -3.30
N ALA A 87 -3.79 12.32 -4.30
CA ALA A 87 -3.67 12.74 -5.71
C ALA A 87 -4.28 14.13 -5.97
N LEU A 88 -5.45 14.42 -5.40
CA LEU A 88 -6.07 15.73 -5.52
C LEU A 88 -5.26 16.81 -4.80
N PHE A 89 -4.69 16.49 -3.63
CA PHE A 89 -3.83 17.41 -2.90
C PHE A 89 -2.60 17.78 -3.71
N GLU A 90 -1.88 16.82 -4.31
CA GLU A 90 -0.70 17.13 -5.12
C GLU A 90 -1.06 17.99 -6.34
N LEU A 91 -2.19 17.72 -7.01
CA LEU A 91 -2.61 18.47 -8.19
C LEU A 91 -3.09 19.90 -7.88
N THR A 92 -3.65 20.14 -6.69
CA THR A 92 -4.28 21.43 -6.35
C THR A 92 -3.53 22.22 -5.29
N ASN A 93 -2.60 21.58 -4.58
CA ASN A 93 -1.91 22.07 -3.39
C ASN A 93 -2.84 22.52 -2.25
N LEU A 94 -4.11 22.06 -2.24
CA LEU A 94 -5.09 22.41 -1.21
C LEU A 94 -4.98 21.50 0.02
N ARG A 95 -4.30 21.97 1.08
CA ARG A 95 -4.09 21.23 2.34
C ARG A 95 -5.38 20.68 2.96
N LEU A 96 -6.53 21.36 2.78
CA LEU A 96 -7.84 20.91 3.25
C LEU A 96 -8.25 19.53 2.72
N LEU A 97 -7.76 19.13 1.55
CA LEU A 97 -8.04 17.80 1.00
C LEU A 97 -7.50 16.68 1.89
N LEU A 98 -6.35 16.87 2.54
CA LEU A 98 -5.79 15.85 3.46
C LEU A 98 -6.69 15.65 4.69
N PHE A 99 -7.32 16.73 5.17
CA PHE A 99 -8.31 16.69 6.25
C PHE A 99 -9.62 16.01 5.82
N VAL A 100 -10.11 16.28 4.60
CA VAL A 100 -11.34 15.64 4.07
C VAL A 100 -11.10 14.16 3.77
N PHE A 101 -9.89 13.80 3.36
CA PHE A 101 -9.48 12.44 3.03
C PHE A 101 -8.50 11.86 4.06
N PRO A 102 -8.89 11.69 5.34
CA PRO A 102 -8.02 11.17 6.38
C PRO A 102 -7.50 9.77 6.07
N ASN A 103 -6.31 9.45 6.55
CA ASN A 103 -5.78 8.08 6.51
C ASN A 103 -6.45 7.16 7.57
N VAL A 104 -7.72 6.84 7.38
CA VAL A 104 -8.46 5.86 8.22
C VAL A 104 -8.04 4.43 7.91
N PHE A 105 -7.61 4.21 6.66
CA PHE A 105 -7.16 2.92 6.14
C PHE A 105 -6.10 2.25 7.01
N GLU A 106 -5.04 2.99 7.36
CA GLU A 106 -3.91 2.45 8.12
C GLU A 106 -4.33 1.94 9.50
N TYR A 107 -5.07 2.74 10.27
CA TYR A 107 -5.54 2.38 11.60
C TYR A 107 -6.54 1.23 11.54
N PHE A 108 -7.39 1.20 10.50
CA PHE A 108 -8.32 0.09 10.29
C PHE A 108 -7.58 -1.22 10.00
N PHE A 109 -6.51 -1.16 9.20
CA PHE A 109 -5.64 -2.31 8.96
C PHE A 109 -4.98 -2.82 10.25
N ILE A 110 -4.43 -1.91 11.07
CA ILE A 110 -3.82 -2.25 12.36
C ILE A 110 -4.83 -2.93 13.28
N PHE A 111 -6.04 -2.37 13.41
CA PHE A 111 -7.10 -2.99 14.21
C PHE A 111 -7.42 -4.41 13.74
N TYR A 112 -7.63 -4.59 12.42
CA TYR A 112 -7.98 -5.89 11.88
C TYR A 112 -6.88 -6.92 12.11
N GLU A 113 -5.61 -6.56 11.88
CA GLU A 113 -4.46 -7.44 12.10
C GLU A 113 -4.18 -7.70 13.59
N ALA A 114 -4.46 -6.74 14.47
CA ALA A 114 -4.42 -6.94 15.92
C ALA A 114 -5.46 -7.97 16.37
N VAL A 115 -6.69 -7.91 15.83
CA VAL A 115 -7.70 -8.93 16.06
C VAL A 115 -7.25 -10.28 15.51
N ARG A 116 -6.68 -10.30 14.29
CA ARG A 116 -6.19 -11.52 13.63
C ARG A 116 -5.09 -12.24 14.43
N MET A 117 -4.29 -11.51 15.21
CA MET A 117 -3.23 -12.07 16.04
C MET A 117 -3.75 -13.00 17.14
N LYS A 118 -4.98 -12.77 17.61
CA LYS A 118 -5.61 -13.48 18.75
C LYS A 118 -6.89 -14.23 18.38
N TRP A 119 -7.58 -13.82 17.33
CA TRP A 119 -8.87 -14.37 16.89
C TRP A 119 -8.85 -14.72 15.41
N ASN A 120 -9.80 -15.55 14.98
CA ASN A 120 -10.10 -15.67 13.56
C ASN A 120 -10.89 -14.41 13.13
N PRO A 121 -10.40 -13.55 12.21
CA PRO A 121 -11.07 -12.28 11.86
C PRO A 121 -12.47 -12.40 11.29
N ARG A 122 -12.92 -13.63 10.96
CA ARG A 122 -14.31 -13.90 10.58
C ARG A 122 -15.31 -13.69 11.70
N VAL A 123 -14.86 -13.59 12.96
CA VAL A 123 -15.72 -13.22 14.10
C VAL A 123 -16.22 -11.77 14.01
N LEU A 124 -15.54 -10.91 13.23
CA LEU A 124 -15.94 -9.53 13.03
C LEU A 124 -17.11 -9.47 12.03
N THR A 125 -18.28 -9.09 12.54
CA THR A 125 -19.47 -8.86 11.71
C THR A 125 -19.33 -7.59 10.87
N LYS A 126 -20.18 -7.44 9.86
CA LYS A 126 -20.19 -6.24 9.01
C LYS A 126 -20.39 -4.97 9.84
N ASP A 127 -21.34 -5.01 10.76
CA ASP A 127 -21.67 -3.86 11.61
C ASP A 127 -20.49 -3.47 12.50
N LYS A 128 -19.82 -4.45 13.13
CA LYS A 128 -18.59 -4.20 13.89
C LYS A 128 -17.52 -3.52 13.03
N LEU A 129 -17.32 -3.99 11.80
CA LEU A 129 -16.33 -3.41 10.89
C LEU A 129 -16.68 -1.98 10.46
N ILE A 130 -17.95 -1.69 10.18
CA ILE A 130 -18.42 -0.32 9.86
C ILE A 130 -18.25 0.59 11.08
N ILE A 131 -18.70 0.15 12.26
CA ILE A 131 -18.60 0.92 13.50
C ILE A 131 -17.13 1.18 13.83
N THR A 132 -16.24 0.19 13.71
CA THR A 132 -14.80 0.40 13.90
C THR A 132 -14.25 1.45 12.93
N ALA A 133 -14.57 1.36 11.64
CA ALA A 133 -14.12 2.37 10.67
C ALA A 133 -14.64 3.77 11.01
N ALA A 134 -15.91 3.89 11.44
CA ALA A 134 -16.49 5.16 11.87
C ALA A 134 -15.84 5.70 13.14
N VAL A 135 -15.56 4.85 14.14
CA VAL A 135 -14.89 5.24 15.38
C VAL A 135 -13.48 5.75 15.09
N ILE A 136 -12.70 5.03 14.27
CA ILE A 136 -11.36 5.45 13.85
C ILE A 136 -11.46 6.79 13.09
N TRP A 137 -12.42 6.93 12.19
CA TRP A 137 -12.59 8.15 11.42
C TRP A 137 -12.89 9.36 12.32
N ILE A 138 -13.92 9.25 13.16
CA ILE A 138 -14.47 10.37 13.93
C ILE A 138 -13.64 10.70 15.17
N PHE A 139 -13.18 9.68 15.90
CA PHE A 139 -12.54 9.88 17.20
C PHE A 139 -11.02 9.81 17.17
N VAL A 140 -10.42 9.36 16.07
CA VAL A 140 -8.96 9.30 15.92
C VAL A 140 -8.53 10.25 14.82
N LYS A 141 -9.00 10.04 13.60
CA LYS A 141 -8.45 10.73 12.43
C LYS A 141 -8.93 12.16 12.28
N ILE A 142 -10.22 12.48 12.41
CA ILE A 142 -10.68 13.87 12.29
C ILE A 142 -9.98 14.79 13.31
N PRO A 143 -9.91 14.46 14.61
CA PRO A 143 -9.18 15.26 15.57
C PRO A 143 -7.69 15.38 15.22
N HIS A 144 -7.06 14.29 14.81
CA HIS A 144 -5.64 14.27 14.42
C HIS A 144 -5.37 15.17 13.20
N GLU A 145 -6.15 15.06 12.13
CA GLU A 145 -5.98 15.88 10.93
C GLU A 145 -6.32 17.35 11.20
N TYR A 146 -7.32 17.64 12.05
CA TYR A 146 -7.58 19.01 12.51
C TYR A 146 -6.36 19.60 13.22
N TRP A 147 -5.77 18.83 14.13
CA TRP A 147 -4.62 19.23 14.91
C TRP A 147 -3.42 19.61 14.03
N ILE A 148 -3.13 18.79 13.02
CA ILE A 148 -1.96 18.96 12.14
C ILE A 148 -2.21 19.98 11.02
N HIS A 149 -3.41 20.01 10.43
CA HIS A 149 -3.64 20.77 9.19
C HIS A 149 -4.41 22.06 9.36
N ILE A 150 -5.20 22.20 10.43
CA ILE A 150 -6.00 23.40 10.68
C ILE A 150 -5.42 24.18 11.87
N ALA A 151 -5.16 23.48 12.97
CA ALA A 151 -4.59 24.11 14.16
C ALA A 151 -3.07 24.30 14.05
N GLU A 152 -2.38 23.48 13.24
CA GLU A 152 -0.92 23.50 13.06
C GLU A 152 -0.15 23.47 14.40
N MET A 153 -0.72 22.76 15.39
CA MET A 153 -0.20 22.72 16.75
C MET A 153 0.74 21.53 16.94
N ASP A 154 1.92 21.76 17.53
CA ASP A 154 2.75 20.68 18.05
C ASP A 154 2.19 20.19 19.40
N THR A 155 2.03 18.88 19.55
CA THR A 155 1.50 18.30 20.80
C THR A 155 2.46 18.53 21.97
N THR A 156 3.76 18.52 21.70
CA THR A 156 4.82 18.73 22.69
C THR A 156 4.77 20.15 23.22
N ASP A 157 4.73 21.14 22.32
CA ASP A 157 4.64 22.55 22.69
C ASP A 157 3.34 22.83 23.45
N TRP A 158 2.23 22.24 23.01
CA TRP A 158 0.94 22.37 23.70
C TRP A 158 0.95 21.82 25.14
N ILE A 159 1.71 20.75 25.41
CA ILE A 159 1.89 20.22 26.77
C ILE A 159 2.86 21.09 27.57
N ILE A 160 3.92 21.60 26.96
CA ILE A 160 4.90 22.49 27.62
C ILE A 160 4.22 23.78 28.07
N GLU A 161 3.36 24.36 27.23
CA GLU A 161 2.60 25.57 27.55
C GLU A 161 1.65 25.38 28.73
N ASN A 162 0.98 24.23 28.81
CA ASN A 162 0.13 23.89 29.94
C ASN A 162 0.18 22.38 30.24
N PRO A 163 0.94 21.94 31.25
CA PRO A 163 1.09 20.53 31.60
C PRO A 163 -0.23 19.82 31.92
N ALA A 164 -1.27 20.56 32.34
CA ALA A 164 -2.60 19.99 32.60
C ALA A 164 -3.28 19.45 31.33
N ASN A 165 -2.85 19.87 30.13
CA ASN A 165 -3.31 19.35 28.85
C ASN A 165 -3.04 17.83 28.71
N THR A 166 -2.07 17.30 29.44
CA THR A 166 -1.83 15.85 29.55
C THR A 166 -3.08 15.10 30.03
N LEU A 167 -3.88 15.70 30.92
CA LEU A 167 -5.13 15.10 31.40
C LEU A 167 -6.15 14.91 30.26
N PHE A 168 -6.19 15.84 29.30
CA PHE A 168 -7.04 15.71 28.11
C PHE A 168 -6.62 14.50 27.26
N LEU A 169 -5.31 14.33 27.02
CA LEU A 169 -4.79 13.18 26.28
C LEU A 169 -5.06 11.85 26.99
N ILE A 170 -4.90 11.81 28.32
CA ILE A 170 -5.22 10.61 29.13
C ILE A 170 -6.71 10.29 29.05
N ALA A 171 -7.58 11.31 29.19
CA ALA A 171 -9.02 11.14 29.09
C ALA A 171 -9.42 10.63 27.69
N TRP A 172 -8.87 11.22 26.64
CA TRP A 172 -9.12 10.79 25.26
C TRP A 172 -8.64 9.37 24.99
N ALA A 173 -7.42 9.02 25.44
CA ALA A 173 -6.89 7.66 25.36
C ALA A 173 -7.78 6.66 26.12
N SER A 174 -8.29 7.04 27.29
CA SER A 174 -9.22 6.21 28.08
C SER A 174 -10.53 5.95 27.33
N VAL A 175 -11.06 6.96 26.64
CA VAL A 175 -12.25 6.82 25.78
C VAL A 175 -11.98 5.86 24.62
N LEU A 176 -10.82 5.98 23.95
CA LEU A 176 -10.42 5.06 22.87
C LEU A 176 -10.26 3.62 23.35
N LEU A 177 -9.66 3.42 24.53
CA LEU A 177 -9.53 2.11 25.16
C LEU A 177 -10.91 1.52 25.51
N PHE A 178 -11.81 2.32 26.07
CA PHE A 178 -13.17 1.91 26.36
C PHE A 178 -13.93 1.50 25.09
N MET A 179 -13.85 2.29 24.01
CA MET A 179 -14.48 1.95 22.73
C MET A 179 -13.91 0.66 22.13
N THR A 180 -12.60 0.46 22.23
CA THR A 180 -11.94 -0.77 21.78
C THR A 180 -12.41 -1.98 22.58
N TRP A 181 -12.44 -1.87 23.92
CA TRP A 181 -12.99 -2.92 24.78
C TRP A 181 -14.45 -3.22 24.43
N TRP A 182 -15.28 -2.19 24.28
CA TRP A 182 -16.70 -2.33 23.95
C TRP A 182 -16.93 -3.04 22.61
N LEU A 183 -16.09 -2.78 21.60
CA LEU A 183 -16.15 -3.47 20.30
C LEU A 183 -15.78 -4.96 20.41
N LEU A 184 -14.84 -5.29 21.29
CA LEU A 184 -14.23 -6.62 21.41
C LEU A 184 -14.88 -7.48 22.50
N LYS A 185 -15.69 -6.93 23.41
CA LYS A 185 -16.23 -7.64 24.59
C LYS A 185 -17.05 -8.90 24.27
N ASP A 186 -17.73 -8.93 23.13
CA ASP A 186 -18.58 -10.07 22.73
C ASP A 186 -17.83 -11.11 21.87
N LEU A 187 -16.51 -10.95 21.70
CA LEU A 187 -15.71 -11.90 20.95
C LEU A 187 -15.49 -13.19 21.79
N PRO A 188 -15.33 -14.35 21.12
CA PRO A 188 -14.97 -15.58 21.82
C PRO A 188 -13.63 -15.43 22.56
N PRO A 189 -13.29 -16.34 23.49
CA PRO A 189 -12.01 -16.29 24.19
C PRO A 189 -10.83 -16.26 23.20
N ALA A 190 -9.83 -15.42 23.51
CA ALA A 190 -8.63 -15.26 22.71
C ALA A 190 -7.84 -16.56 22.63
N ARG A 191 -7.20 -16.82 21.48
CA ARG A 191 -6.29 -17.97 21.32
C ARG A 191 -5.05 -17.78 22.20
N PRO A 192 -4.50 -18.88 22.77
CA PRO A 192 -3.22 -18.82 23.45
C PRO A 192 -2.09 -18.49 22.46
N GLY A 193 -1.11 -17.69 22.92
CA GLY A 193 0.01 -17.24 22.09
C GLY A 193 -0.32 -16.06 21.16
N PHE A 194 0.63 -15.72 20.28
CA PHE A 194 0.50 -14.64 19.29
C PHE A 194 0.85 -15.16 17.90
N SER A 195 -0.04 -14.93 16.92
CA SER A 195 0.22 -15.29 15.52
C SER A 195 0.61 -14.06 14.71
N PHE A 196 1.91 -13.74 14.69
CA PHE A 196 2.43 -12.58 13.97
C PHE A 196 2.56 -12.80 12.45
N ALA A 197 2.92 -14.02 12.04
CA ALA A 197 3.07 -14.36 10.64
C ALA A 197 1.71 -14.61 9.99
N ALA A 198 1.49 -14.08 8.79
CA ALA A 198 0.30 -14.36 7.98
C ALA A 198 0.17 -15.85 7.65
N ASP A 199 -1.05 -16.32 7.43
CA ASP A 199 -1.32 -17.72 7.10
C ASP A 199 -0.58 -18.13 5.81
N PRO A 200 -0.09 -19.38 5.71
CA PRO A 200 0.67 -19.84 4.56
C PRO A 200 -0.20 -19.87 3.29
N ILE A 201 0.37 -19.43 2.18
CA ILE A 201 -0.23 -19.57 0.85
C ILE A 201 -0.08 -21.04 0.42
N PRO A 202 -1.06 -21.64 -0.29
CA PRO A 202 -0.90 -22.97 -0.86
C PRO A 202 0.38 -23.12 -1.69
N SER A 203 1.03 -24.28 -1.59
CA SER A 203 2.29 -24.61 -2.28
C SER A 203 2.26 -24.36 -3.78
N PHE A 204 1.17 -24.71 -4.46
CA PHE A 204 1.06 -24.47 -5.90
C PHE A 204 0.99 -22.98 -6.26
N LEU A 205 0.60 -22.10 -5.33
CA LEU A 205 0.60 -20.63 -5.49
C LEU A 205 1.85 -19.97 -4.89
N SER A 206 2.67 -20.70 -4.14
CA SER A 206 3.88 -20.16 -3.51
C SER A 206 5.05 -20.12 -4.51
N ASP A 207 6.02 -19.27 -4.21
CA ASP A 207 7.27 -19.20 -4.97
C ASP A 207 8.19 -20.33 -4.54
N GLY A 208 8.15 -21.44 -5.25
CA GLY A 208 9.00 -22.59 -4.99
C GLY A 208 9.13 -23.50 -6.22
N ALA A 209 10.28 -24.16 -6.34
CA ALA A 209 10.56 -25.15 -7.40
C ALA A 209 9.60 -26.36 -7.38
N GLU A 210 8.79 -26.49 -6.33
CA GLU A 210 7.73 -27.47 -6.20
C GLU A 210 6.45 -27.00 -6.91
N GLY A 211 6.54 -26.80 -8.24
CA GLY A 211 5.34 -26.64 -9.04
C GLY A 211 4.38 -27.81 -8.81
N ALA A 212 3.07 -27.54 -8.83
CA ALA A 212 1.95 -28.49 -8.67
C ALA A 212 2.35 -29.97 -8.85
N ARG A 213 2.72 -30.62 -7.74
CA ARG A 213 3.28 -31.98 -7.73
C ARG A 213 2.21 -32.98 -8.11
N THR A 214 0.99 -32.75 -7.64
CA THR A 214 -0.15 -33.64 -7.86
C THR A 214 -0.92 -33.26 -9.13
N ARG A 215 -1.56 -34.28 -9.75
CA ARG A 215 -2.46 -34.08 -10.90
C ARG A 215 -3.62 -33.14 -10.56
N GLU A 216 -4.07 -33.15 -9.30
CA GLU A 216 -5.12 -32.27 -8.80
C GLU A 216 -4.68 -30.80 -8.70
N GLU A 217 -3.50 -30.53 -8.17
CA GLU A 217 -2.94 -29.17 -8.12
C GLU A 217 -2.77 -28.59 -9.53
N ARG A 218 -2.36 -29.40 -10.52
CA ARG A 218 -2.26 -28.95 -11.92
C ARG A 218 -3.62 -28.62 -12.51
N LYS A 219 -4.66 -29.43 -12.22
CA LYS A 219 -6.04 -29.14 -12.65
C LYS A 219 -6.57 -27.87 -12.00
N ARG A 220 -6.36 -27.70 -10.69
CA ARG A 220 -6.76 -26.49 -9.94
C ARG A 220 -6.02 -25.26 -10.45
N MET A 221 -4.72 -25.39 -10.75
CA MET A 221 -3.92 -24.33 -11.35
C MET A 221 -4.50 -23.91 -12.70
N LYS A 222 -4.82 -24.87 -13.59
CA LYS A 222 -5.48 -24.59 -14.88
C LYS A 222 -6.85 -23.93 -14.70
N MET A 223 -7.63 -24.33 -13.70
CA MET A 223 -8.92 -23.70 -13.38
C MET A 223 -8.74 -22.24 -12.93
N VAL A 224 -7.82 -21.96 -12.01
CA VAL A 224 -7.50 -20.59 -11.57
C VAL A 224 -7.04 -19.75 -12.77
N HIS A 225 -6.22 -20.31 -13.65
CA HIS A 225 -5.78 -19.63 -14.88
C HIS A 225 -6.94 -19.33 -15.83
N LYS A 226 -7.84 -20.30 -16.04
CA LYS A 226 -9.03 -20.10 -16.87
C LYS A 226 -9.91 -19.00 -16.28
N LEU A 227 -10.14 -19.00 -14.97
CA LEU A 227 -10.91 -17.97 -14.27
C LEU A 227 -10.23 -16.58 -14.33
N LEU A 228 -8.90 -16.52 -14.22
CA LEU A 228 -8.13 -15.30 -14.42
C LEU A 228 -8.28 -14.79 -15.85
N SER A 229 -8.21 -15.68 -16.85
CA SER A 229 -8.37 -15.33 -18.28
C SER A 229 -9.79 -14.92 -18.67
N GLU A 230 -10.82 -15.51 -18.06
CA GLU A 230 -12.23 -15.17 -18.31
C GLU A 230 -12.67 -13.92 -17.56
N LYS A 231 -12.21 -13.72 -16.31
CA LYS A 231 -12.44 -12.50 -15.51
C LYS A 231 -11.41 -11.40 -15.74
N LEU A 232 -10.50 -11.57 -16.70
CA LEU A 232 -9.60 -10.51 -17.16
C LEU A 232 -10.36 -9.37 -17.84
N VAL A 233 -11.66 -9.55 -18.14
CA VAL A 233 -12.45 -8.57 -18.87
C VAL A 233 -13.18 -7.64 -17.87
N THR A 234 -12.69 -6.40 -17.79
CA THR A 234 -13.30 -5.18 -17.23
C THR A 234 -12.95 -4.78 -15.79
N ARG A 235 -13.55 -5.36 -14.74
CA ARG A 235 -13.51 -4.73 -13.39
C ARG A 235 -12.14 -4.85 -12.71
N GLU A 236 -11.47 -5.97 -12.91
CA GLU A 236 -10.16 -6.26 -12.34
C GLU A 236 -9.04 -5.48 -13.02
N LEU A 237 -9.09 -5.37 -14.35
CA LEU A 237 -8.20 -4.49 -15.10
C LEU A 237 -8.44 -3.02 -14.73
N ALA A 238 -9.70 -2.60 -14.56
CA ALA A 238 -10.02 -1.24 -14.14
C ALA A 238 -9.40 -0.89 -12.79
N GLU A 239 -9.48 -1.79 -11.79
CA GLU A 239 -8.87 -1.55 -10.48
C GLU A 239 -7.33 -1.41 -10.60
N LYS A 240 -6.68 -2.26 -11.38
CA LYS A 240 -5.24 -2.16 -11.63
C LYS A 240 -4.87 -0.85 -12.32
N ILE A 241 -5.60 -0.47 -13.37
CA ILE A 241 -5.39 0.77 -14.11
C ILE A 241 -5.54 1.96 -13.17
N VAL A 242 -6.61 2.02 -12.37
CA VAL A 242 -6.85 3.10 -11.40
C VAL A 242 -5.72 3.19 -10.38
N LEU A 243 -5.30 2.05 -9.80
CA LEU A 243 -4.19 2.03 -8.84
C LEU A 243 -2.90 2.58 -9.46
N ILE A 244 -2.53 2.06 -10.63
CA ILE A 244 -1.30 2.46 -11.32
C ILE A 244 -1.37 3.93 -11.71
N SER A 245 -2.49 4.39 -12.27
CA SER A 245 -2.68 5.79 -12.64
C SER A 245 -2.57 6.72 -11.42
N LEU A 246 -3.24 6.42 -10.31
CA LEU A 246 -3.16 7.24 -9.10
C LEU A 246 -1.74 7.27 -8.52
N LEU A 247 -1.08 6.11 -8.36
CA LEU A 247 0.30 6.06 -7.87
C LEU A 247 1.24 6.86 -8.76
N SER A 248 1.03 6.82 -10.07
CA SER A 248 1.89 7.50 -11.01
C SER A 248 1.65 9.01 -11.06
N ILE A 249 0.39 9.46 -10.93
CA ILE A 249 0.07 10.88 -10.77
C ILE A 249 0.74 11.42 -9.51
N ILE A 250 0.58 10.72 -8.39
CA ILE A 250 1.14 11.19 -7.12
C ILE A 250 2.68 11.22 -7.20
N PHE A 251 3.31 10.14 -7.64
CA PHE A 251 4.78 10.12 -7.71
C PHE A 251 5.36 11.13 -8.72
N ALA A 252 4.62 11.46 -9.80
CA ALA A 252 5.03 12.48 -10.75
C ALA A 252 5.07 13.89 -10.16
N GLU A 253 4.12 14.23 -9.29
CA GLU A 253 4.07 15.55 -8.63
C GLU A 253 5.03 15.65 -7.44
N VAL A 254 5.35 14.51 -6.83
CA VAL A 254 6.11 14.46 -5.57
C VAL A 254 7.62 14.46 -5.79
N LEU A 255 8.13 13.93 -6.90
CA LEU A 255 9.56 13.83 -7.12
C LEU A 255 10.16 15.13 -7.69
N PRO A 256 11.28 15.61 -7.11
CA PRO A 256 11.99 16.76 -7.63
C PRO A 256 12.49 16.49 -9.07
N GLY A 257 12.74 17.53 -9.86
CA GLY A 257 13.41 17.38 -11.16
C GLY A 257 12.56 16.94 -12.36
N VAL A 258 11.29 16.53 -12.17
CA VAL A 258 10.36 16.28 -13.28
C VAL A 258 9.79 17.60 -13.82
N ARG A 259 10.65 18.50 -14.32
CA ARG A 259 10.26 19.69 -15.09
C ARG A 259 10.00 19.35 -16.56
N ALA A 260 9.52 18.14 -16.83
CA ALA A 260 9.01 17.75 -18.14
C ALA A 260 7.54 18.19 -18.20
N GLY A 261 7.11 18.82 -19.31
CA GLY A 261 5.70 19.22 -19.44
C GLY A 261 4.77 18.03 -19.16
N SER A 262 3.62 18.25 -18.50
CA SER A 262 2.71 17.19 -18.03
C SER A 262 2.37 16.12 -19.09
N LEU A 263 2.44 16.50 -20.37
CA LEU A 263 2.27 15.61 -21.52
C LEU A 263 3.40 14.58 -21.69
N GLN A 264 4.66 14.95 -21.45
CA GLN A 264 5.83 14.06 -21.58
C GLN A 264 5.86 13.00 -20.46
N VAL A 265 5.52 13.40 -19.23
CA VAL A 265 5.39 12.49 -18.09
C VAL A 265 4.26 11.50 -18.32
N ALA A 266 3.08 11.99 -18.76
CA ALA A 266 1.94 11.16 -19.08
C ALA A 266 2.25 10.18 -20.23
N ALA A 267 2.99 10.61 -21.25
CA ALA A 267 3.42 9.76 -22.37
C ALA A 267 4.42 8.68 -21.92
N GLY A 268 5.47 9.04 -21.17
CA GLY A 268 6.46 8.09 -20.65
C GLY A 268 5.82 7.05 -19.74
N LEU A 269 4.91 7.49 -18.86
CA LEU A 269 4.14 6.60 -18.01
C LEU A 269 3.23 5.66 -18.82
N SER A 270 2.49 6.20 -19.80
CA SER A 270 1.59 5.39 -20.63
C SER A 270 2.36 4.31 -21.38
N ILE A 271 3.52 4.65 -21.93
CA ILE A 271 4.43 3.70 -22.60
C ILE A 271 4.86 2.61 -21.62
N LEU A 272 5.29 2.99 -20.41
CA LEU A 272 5.72 2.04 -19.38
C LEU A 272 4.57 1.10 -18.96
N ILE A 273 3.36 1.61 -18.78
CA ILE A 273 2.17 0.81 -18.46
C ILE A 273 1.84 -0.17 -19.59
N VAL A 274 1.86 0.30 -20.84
CA VAL A 274 1.57 -0.52 -22.03
C VAL A 274 2.61 -1.63 -22.17
N ILE A 275 3.90 -1.33 -22.04
CA ILE A 275 4.97 -2.31 -22.17
C ILE A 275 4.90 -3.34 -21.02
N ASN A 276 4.73 -2.89 -19.78
CA ASN A 276 4.57 -3.80 -18.64
C ASN A 276 3.36 -4.73 -18.83
N THR A 277 2.24 -4.20 -19.32
CA THR A 277 1.04 -5.00 -19.60
C THR A 277 1.27 -5.97 -20.75
N ALA A 278 1.91 -5.54 -21.84
CA ALA A 278 2.21 -6.35 -23.00
C ALA A 278 3.18 -7.49 -22.68
N LEU A 279 4.23 -7.22 -21.91
CA LEU A 279 5.21 -8.20 -21.47
C LEU A 279 4.57 -9.27 -20.57
N SER A 280 3.74 -8.84 -19.61
CA SER A 280 2.96 -9.74 -18.77
C SER A 280 2.01 -10.62 -19.59
N GLN A 281 1.31 -10.06 -20.58
CA GLN A 281 0.44 -10.84 -21.46
C GLN A 281 1.22 -11.80 -22.38
N TRP A 282 2.37 -11.37 -22.90
CA TRP A 282 3.21 -12.17 -23.79
C TRP A 282 3.76 -13.42 -23.09
N LEU A 283 4.18 -13.30 -21.82
CA LEU A 283 4.62 -14.45 -21.01
C LEU A 283 3.49 -15.46 -20.81
N VAL A 284 2.29 -14.98 -20.50
CA VAL A 284 1.09 -15.80 -20.36
C VAL A 284 0.79 -16.55 -21.66
N ARG A 285 0.86 -15.89 -22.82
CA ARG A 285 0.63 -16.52 -24.14
C ARG A 285 1.65 -17.62 -24.46
N ARG A 286 2.90 -17.47 -24.01
CA ARG A 286 3.96 -18.49 -24.17
C ARG A 286 3.86 -19.65 -23.17
N GLY A 287 2.85 -19.66 -22.30
CA GLY A 287 2.69 -20.69 -21.26
C GLY A 287 3.81 -20.70 -20.22
N ARG A 288 4.66 -19.67 -20.18
CA ARG A 288 5.71 -19.52 -19.17
C ARG A 288 5.17 -18.71 -18.00
N GLN A 289 5.42 -19.20 -16.80
CA GLN A 289 5.09 -18.50 -15.57
C GLN A 289 6.38 -18.07 -14.87
N TRP A 290 6.30 -16.93 -14.19
CA TRP A 290 7.35 -16.52 -13.26
C TRP A 290 7.46 -17.56 -12.14
N ARG A 291 8.68 -18.06 -11.92
CA ARG A 291 8.95 -19.05 -10.87
C ARG A 291 8.97 -18.42 -9.47
N SER A 292 9.24 -17.11 -9.40
CA SER A 292 9.34 -16.34 -8.16
C SER A 292 8.91 -14.90 -8.39
N ILE A 293 8.29 -14.26 -7.38
CA ILE A 293 8.04 -12.81 -7.32
C ILE A 293 9.35 -12.03 -7.50
N ILE A 294 10.46 -12.51 -6.94
CA ILE A 294 11.76 -11.85 -7.05
C ILE A 294 12.25 -11.88 -8.49
N GLN A 295 12.09 -13.02 -9.17
CA GLN A 295 12.48 -13.13 -10.58
C GLN A 295 11.63 -12.22 -11.46
N GLU A 296 10.32 -12.18 -11.24
CA GLU A 296 9.40 -11.27 -11.93
C GLU A 296 9.84 -9.83 -11.71
N PHE A 297 10.01 -9.41 -10.47
CA PHE A 297 10.43 -8.06 -10.12
C PHE A 297 11.77 -7.67 -10.75
N VAL A 298 12.79 -8.53 -10.69
CA VAL A 298 14.12 -8.25 -11.26
C VAL A 298 14.04 -8.08 -12.76
N VAL A 299 13.37 -8.99 -13.47
CA VAL A 299 13.28 -8.89 -14.94
C VAL A 299 12.47 -7.66 -15.36
N MET A 300 11.34 -7.39 -14.69
CA MET A 300 10.55 -6.20 -14.96
C MET A 300 11.33 -4.91 -14.67
N SER A 301 12.12 -4.89 -13.60
CA SER A 301 12.96 -3.74 -13.25
C SER A 301 14.04 -3.51 -14.31
N VAL A 302 14.73 -4.57 -14.78
CA VAL A 302 15.73 -4.46 -15.85
C VAL A 302 15.10 -3.93 -17.15
N VAL A 303 13.93 -4.43 -17.53
CA VAL A 303 13.22 -3.93 -18.71
C VAL A 303 12.88 -2.45 -18.56
N ASN A 304 12.29 -2.08 -17.42
CA ASN A 304 11.88 -0.71 -17.16
C ASN A 304 13.08 0.26 -17.06
N PHE A 305 14.20 -0.18 -16.49
CA PHE A 305 15.45 0.59 -16.48
C PHE A 305 15.98 0.81 -17.89
N GLY A 306 15.98 -0.23 -18.74
CA GLY A 306 16.36 -0.09 -20.14
C GLY A 306 15.49 0.90 -20.91
N LEU A 307 14.17 0.92 -20.62
CA LEU A 307 13.26 1.89 -21.20
C LEU A 307 13.53 3.32 -20.74
N ILE A 308 13.81 3.53 -19.46
CA ILE A 308 14.15 4.86 -18.95
C ILE A 308 15.45 5.36 -19.57
N LEU A 309 16.49 4.51 -19.65
CA LEU A 309 17.76 4.90 -20.28
C LEU A 309 17.58 5.24 -21.76
N LEU A 310 16.73 4.51 -22.47
CA LEU A 310 16.37 4.84 -23.85
C LEU A 310 15.61 6.17 -23.93
N PHE A 311 14.70 6.43 -22.99
CA PHE A 311 13.93 7.66 -22.94
C PHE A 311 14.81 8.87 -22.62
N ASP A 312 15.72 8.74 -21.66
CA ASP A 312 16.75 9.73 -21.30
C ASP A 312 17.64 10.08 -22.49
N PHE A 313 18.04 9.06 -23.27
CA PHE A 313 18.83 9.26 -24.48
C PHE A 313 18.07 9.97 -25.61
N LEU A 314 16.76 9.72 -25.75
CA LEU A 314 15.93 10.29 -26.83
C LEU A 314 15.35 11.66 -26.49
N LEU A 315 15.03 11.94 -25.23
CA LEU A 315 14.40 13.17 -24.75
C LEU A 315 15.12 14.47 -25.16
N PRO A 316 16.47 14.55 -25.13
CA PRO A 316 17.20 15.73 -25.58
C PRO A 316 16.89 16.11 -27.03
N SER A 317 16.58 15.14 -27.90
CA SER A 317 16.18 15.40 -29.29
C SER A 317 14.79 16.03 -29.42
N LEU A 318 14.01 16.02 -28.34
CA LEU A 318 12.64 16.57 -28.24
C LEU A 318 12.57 17.79 -27.31
N ASN A 319 13.71 18.42 -27.00
CA ASN A 319 13.83 19.52 -26.03
C ASN A 319 13.28 19.18 -24.64
N GLY A 320 13.37 17.92 -24.21
CA GLY A 320 13.01 17.48 -22.87
C GLY A 320 14.22 16.98 -22.10
N SER A 321 14.10 16.95 -20.78
CA SER A 321 15.08 16.35 -19.86
C SER A 321 14.34 15.68 -18.72
N ILE A 322 14.91 14.61 -18.18
CA ILE A 322 14.43 13.97 -16.95
C ILE A 322 15.56 13.93 -15.93
N ASP A 323 15.22 13.97 -14.65
CA ASP A 323 16.15 13.50 -13.63
C ASP A 323 16.16 11.97 -13.66
N LEU A 324 17.30 11.41 -14.09
CA LEU A 324 17.44 9.97 -14.26
C LEU A 324 17.28 9.22 -12.94
N LEU A 325 17.81 9.76 -11.84
CA LEU A 325 17.81 9.09 -10.55
C LEU A 325 16.39 9.06 -9.97
N ASP A 326 15.71 10.20 -9.97
CA ASP A 326 14.32 10.32 -9.52
C ASP A 326 13.40 9.40 -10.34
N THR A 327 13.57 9.40 -11.66
CA THR A 327 12.77 8.57 -12.57
C THR A 327 13.00 7.08 -12.36
N LEU A 328 14.25 6.65 -12.17
CA LEU A 328 14.59 5.25 -11.87
C LEU A 328 14.00 4.82 -10.52
N PHE A 329 14.08 5.68 -9.51
CA PHE A 329 13.49 5.42 -8.19
C PHE A 329 11.97 5.28 -8.25
N PHE A 330 11.28 6.20 -8.94
CA PHE A 330 9.85 6.12 -9.21
C PHE A 330 9.46 4.79 -9.85
N VAL A 331 10.12 4.44 -10.94
CA VAL A 331 9.79 3.27 -11.72
C VAL A 331 10.10 1.99 -10.96
N LEU A 332 11.11 1.98 -10.10
CA LEU A 332 11.37 0.86 -9.18
C LEU A 332 10.17 0.63 -8.24
N LEU A 333 9.69 1.69 -7.56
CA LEU A 333 8.53 1.61 -6.65
C LEU A 333 7.26 1.16 -7.39
N LEU A 334 7.03 1.70 -8.58
CA LEU A 334 5.88 1.34 -9.41
C LEU A 334 5.96 -0.12 -9.86
N THR A 335 7.12 -0.55 -10.36
CA THR A 335 7.37 -1.93 -10.80
C THR A 335 7.11 -2.93 -9.67
N LEU A 336 7.57 -2.59 -8.46
CA LEU A 336 7.35 -3.42 -7.29
C LEU A 336 5.86 -3.53 -6.92
N ASN A 337 5.15 -2.41 -6.85
CA ASN A 337 3.71 -2.40 -6.55
C ASN A 337 2.89 -3.18 -7.59
N VAL A 338 3.20 -3.01 -8.88
CA VAL A 338 2.55 -3.75 -9.97
C VAL A 338 2.82 -5.25 -9.86
N THR A 339 4.06 -5.64 -9.58
CA THR A 339 4.44 -7.05 -9.42
C THR A 339 3.70 -7.69 -8.24
N LEU A 340 3.65 -6.99 -7.10
CA LEU A 340 2.92 -7.43 -5.91
C LEU A 340 1.41 -7.53 -6.17
N TYR A 341 0.83 -6.55 -6.87
CA TYR A 341 -0.58 -6.59 -7.28
C TYR A 341 -0.88 -7.84 -8.12
N ASP A 342 -0.11 -8.06 -9.18
CA ASP A 342 -0.33 -9.18 -10.10
C ASP A 342 -0.20 -10.53 -9.41
N ARG A 343 0.68 -10.64 -8.40
CA ARG A 343 0.82 -11.87 -7.63
C ARG A 343 -0.30 -12.07 -6.61
N TYR A 344 -0.54 -11.07 -5.75
CA TYR A 344 -1.49 -11.20 -4.65
C TYR A 344 -2.94 -11.22 -5.13
N ARG A 345 -3.20 -10.73 -6.35
CA ARG A 345 -4.50 -10.90 -6.97
C ARG A 345 -4.83 -12.37 -7.25
N ARG A 346 -3.84 -13.15 -7.70
CA ARG A 346 -4.03 -14.59 -7.97
C ARG A 346 -4.40 -15.36 -6.71
N THR A 347 -3.75 -15.04 -5.59
CA THR A 347 -4.04 -15.66 -4.29
C THR A 347 -5.42 -15.27 -3.77
N HIS A 348 -5.83 -14.00 -3.93
CA HIS A 348 -7.16 -13.53 -3.54
C HIS A 348 -8.29 -14.28 -4.28
N ILE A 349 -8.18 -14.39 -5.61
CA ILE A 349 -9.19 -15.06 -6.44
C ILE A 349 -9.34 -16.53 -6.06
N TRP A 350 -8.23 -17.21 -5.78
CA TRP A 350 -8.24 -18.58 -5.31
C TRP A 350 -8.92 -18.71 -3.94
N SER A 351 -8.51 -17.89 -2.96
CA SER A 351 -9.05 -17.90 -1.59
C SER A 351 -10.56 -17.64 -1.57
N TYR A 352 -11.05 -16.81 -2.48
CA TYR A 352 -12.48 -16.50 -2.61
C TYR A 352 -13.31 -17.66 -3.17
N ASN A 353 -12.85 -18.30 -4.24
CA ASN A 353 -13.60 -19.36 -4.91
C ASN A 353 -13.61 -20.69 -4.15
N ASN A 354 -12.59 -20.97 -3.32
CA ASN A 354 -12.56 -22.16 -2.47
C ASN A 354 -13.43 -22.07 -1.21
N LYS A 355 -14.07 -20.92 -0.95
CA LYS A 355 -14.90 -20.66 0.24
C LYS A 355 -16.39 -20.49 -0.09
N LYS A 356 -16.76 -20.54 -1.36
CA LYS A 356 -18.13 -20.81 -1.82
C LYS A 356 -18.27 -22.31 -2.00
#